data_AF-A0A3C0UJJ1-F1
#
_entry.id   AF-A0A3C0UJJ1-F1
#
_cell.length_a   1.000
_cell.length_b   1.000
_cell.length_c   1.000
_cell.angle_alpha   90.00
_cell.angle_beta   90.00
_cell.angle_gamma   90.00
#
_symmetry.space_group_name_H-M   'P 1'
#
loop_
_entity.id
_entity.type
_entity.pdbx_description
1 polymer ?
#
loop_
_entity_poly.entity_id
_entity_poly.type
_entity_poly.pdbx_seq_one_letter_code
_entity_poly.pdbx_strand_id
1 'polypeptide(L)' 'MYYVQAIAEGIYWVGGNDRRLERFENMFPIPQGVAYNSYLMMDEKTVLVDTV' A
#
# COMPACT_ATOMS: atom_id res chain seq x y z
N MET A 1 3.32 -4.07 10.22
CA MET A 1 4.58 -3.82 9.50
C MET A 1 4.27 -2.83 8.39
N TYR A 2 4.78 -1.60 8.47
CA TYR A 2 4.65 -0.66 7.36
C TYR A 2 5.86 -0.84 6.45
N TYR A 3 5.63 -0.83 5.15
CA TYR A 3 6.66 -0.98 4.13
C TYR A 3 6.80 0.34 3.38
N VAL A 4 8.03 0.71 3.07
CA VAL A 4 8.37 1.87 2.23
C VAL A 4 9.37 1.40 1.19
N GLN A 5 9.08 1.62 -0.08
CA GLN A 5 9.96 1.26 -1.18
C GLN A 5 9.99 2.37 -2.21
N ALA A 6 11.18 2.87 -2.54
CA ALA A 6 11.37 3.75 -3.69
C ALA A 6 11.08 2.95 -4.98
N ILE A 7 10.18 3.47 -5.82
CA ILE A 7 9.78 2.83 -7.08
C ILE A 7 10.16 3.67 -8.31
N ALA A 8 10.37 4.97 -8.13
CA ALA A 8 10.95 5.88 -9.09
C ALA A 8 11.57 7.07 -8.33
N GLU A 9 12.30 7.94 -9.02
CA GLU A 9 12.86 9.15 -8.41
C GLU A 9 11.75 10.01 -7.79
N GLY A 10 11.89 10.34 -6.50
CA GLY A 10 10.88 11.11 -5.76
C GLY A 10 9.57 10.37 -5.47
N ILE A 11 9.40 9.11 -5.91
CA ILE A 11 8.15 8.35 -5.74
C ILE A 11 8.40 7.10 -4.90
N TYR A 12 7.64 7.01 -3.80
CA TYR A 12 7.70 5.92 -2.85
C TYR A 12 6.36 5.20 -2.79
N TRP A 13 6.37 3.89 -2.93
CA TRP A 13 5.28 3.07 -2.45
C TRP A 13 5.36 3.02 -0.92
N VAL A 14 4.25 3.30 -0.26
CA VAL A 14 4.07 3.19 1.19
C VAL A 14 2.83 2.36 1.46
N GLY A 15 2.92 1.38 2.36
CA GLY A 15 1.79 0.47 2.52
C GLY A 15 2.02 -0.75 3.40
N GLY A 16 1.12 -1.71 3.25
CA GLY A 16 1.07 -2.93 4.05
C GLY A 16 0.59 -4.14 3.24
N ASN A 17 1.20 -5.30 3.46
CA ASN A 17 0.68 -6.57 2.96
C ASN A 17 -0.03 -7.31 4.11
N ASP A 18 -1.32 -7.60 3.96
CA ASP A 18 -2.08 -8.43 4.90
C ASP A 18 -2.28 -9.82 4.29
N ARG A 19 -1.65 -10.80 4.92
CA ARG A 19 -1.80 -12.23 4.62
C ARG A 19 -2.45 -13.01 5.78
N ARG A 20 -2.93 -12.29 6.79
CA ARG A 20 -3.56 -12.84 7.99
C ARG A 20 -5.05 -13.04 7.78
N LEU A 21 -5.71 -12.10 7.10
CA LEU A 21 -7.14 -12.21 6.80
C LEU A 21 -7.37 -13.27 5.71
N GLU A 22 -8.38 -14.12 5.92
CA GLU A 22 -8.79 -15.14 4.95
C GLU A 22 -9.78 -14.61 3.91
N ARG A 23 -10.47 -13.50 4.24
CA ARG A 23 -11.51 -12.88 3.41
C ARG A 23 -11.34 -11.37 3.32
N PHE A 24 -11.49 -10.83 2.11
CA PHE A 24 -11.66 -9.42 1.86
C PHE A 24 -13.10 -9.00 2.13
N GLU A 25 -13.29 -7.96 2.94
CA GLU A 25 -14.60 -7.45 3.38
C GLU A 25 -15.54 -8.53 3.95
N ASN A 26 -14.97 -9.61 4.50
CA ASN A 26 -15.69 -10.80 4.97
C ASN A 26 -16.49 -11.56 3.88
N MET A 27 -16.32 -11.20 2.60
CA MET A 27 -17.09 -11.75 1.48
C MET A 27 -16.24 -12.63 0.56
N PHE A 28 -15.07 -12.13 0.12
CA PHE A 28 -14.30 -12.78 -0.94
C PHE A 28 -13.05 -13.48 -0.37
N PRO A 29 -12.81 -14.76 -0.67
CA PRO A 29 -11.60 -15.44 -0.21
C PRO A 29 -10.34 -14.81 -0.83
N ILE A 30 -9.31 -14.60 -0.01
CA ILE A 30 -8.02 -14.00 -0.42
C ILE A 30 -6.86 -14.95 -0.08
N PRO A 31 -6.69 -16.05 -0.83
CA PRO A 31 -5.69 -17.09 -0.52
C PRO A 31 -4.23 -16.58 -0.56
N GLN A 32 -3.98 -15.44 -1.22
CA GLN A 32 -2.66 -14.80 -1.30
C GLN A 32 -2.57 -13.51 -0.45
N GLY A 33 -3.62 -13.17 0.30
CA GLY A 33 -3.75 -11.91 1.02
C GLY A 33 -4.05 -10.71 0.10
N VAL A 34 -3.88 -9.50 0.65
CA VAL A 34 -4.06 -8.22 -0.05
C VAL A 34 -2.90 -7.27 0.24
N ALA A 35 -2.70 -6.32 -0.67
CA ALA A 35 -1.79 -5.20 -0.49
C ALA A 35 -2.58 -3.91 -0.39
N TYR A 36 -2.33 -3.14 0.65
CA TYR A 36 -2.81 -1.77 0.81
C TYR A 36 -1.72 -0.84 0.28
N ASN A 37 -1.95 -0.25 -0.88
CA ASN A 37 -0.98 0.56 -1.59
C ASN A 37 -1.34 2.03 -1.46
N SER A 38 -0.37 2.83 -1.03
CA SER A 38 -0.41 4.28 -1.13
C SER A 38 0.91 4.77 -1.73
N TYR A 39 0.91 5.97 -2.32
CA TYR A 39 2.09 6.49 -3.01
C TYR A 39 2.43 7.88 -2.51
N LEU A 40 3.63 8.02 -1.96
CA LEU A 40 4.19 9.30 -1.53
C LEU A 40 5.06 9.86 -2.66
N MET A 41 4.69 11.03 -3.14
CA MET A 41 5.42 11.78 -4.17
C MET A 41 6.04 13.02 -3.53
N MET A 42 7.36 13.12 -3.62
CA MET A 42 8.17 14.18 -3.03
C MET A 42 8.76 15.05 -4.13
N ASP A 43 8.29 16.28 -4.20
CA ASP A 43 8.80 17.35 -5.07
C ASP A 43 8.70 18.70 -4.29
N GLU A 44 8.71 19.85 -4.96
CA GLU A 44 8.43 21.17 -4.37
C GLU A 44 7.15 21.13 -3.51
N LYS A 45 6.16 20.34 -3.93
CA LYS A 45 4.99 19.97 -3.14
C LYS A 45 5.00 18.47 -2.87
N THR A 46 4.59 18.10 -1.65
CA THR A 46 4.45 16.70 -1.25
C THR A 46 3.00 16.26 -1.37
N VAL A 47 2.78 15.09 -1.99
CA VAL A 47 1.45 14.51 -2.17
C VAL A 47 1.45 13.05 -1.70
N LEU A 48 0.40 12.67 -0.98
CA LEU A 48 0.06 11.28 -0.71
C LEU A 48 -1.17 10.91 -1.55
N VAL A 49 -1.03 9.88 -2.39
CA VAL A 49 -2.10 9.32 -3.21
C VAL A 49 -2.60 8.02 -2.57
N ASP A 50 -3.93 7.90 -2.47
CA ASP A 50 -4.66 6.90 -1.68
C ASP A 50 -4.40 6.97 -0.17
N THR A 51 -5.18 6.18 0.58
CA THR A 51 -5.03 5.96 2.03
C THR A 51 -5.30 4.50 2.36
N VAL A 52 -4.77 4.03 3.49
CA VAL A 52 -5.05 2.71 4.07
C VAL A 52 -6.03 2.84 5.22
#